data_AF-A0A947AK70-F1
#
_entry.id   AF-A0A947AK70-F1
#
_cell.length_a   1.000
_cell.length_b   1.000
_cell.length_c   1.000
_cell.angle_alpha   90.00
_cell.angle_beta   90.00
_cell.angle_gamma   90.00
#
_symmetry.space_group_name_H-M   'P 1'
#
loop_
_entity.id
_entity.type
_entity.pdbx_description
1 polymer ?
#
loop_
_entity_poly.entity_id
_entity_poly.type
_entity_poly.pdbx_seq_one_letter_code
_entity_poly.pdbx_strand_id
1 'polypeptide(L)'
;MKRFQIIVCFAAFTLFIIPGICRADYDYIDINNPFLRKIPIAIPIFSSLTDNKIKKPILKSTSNLLSETLEFTGYFKMLDRGAFLIDPDQPPLITQKINFCNWV
;
A
#
# COMPACT_ATOMS: atom_id res chain seq x y z
N MET A 1 -33.72 -5.78 -41.03
CA MET A 1 -33.83 -5.44 -39.59
C MET A 1 -33.36 -6.57 -38.66
N LYS A 2 -33.85 -7.81 -38.78
CA LYS A 2 -33.43 -8.93 -37.89
C LYS A 2 -31.93 -9.28 -37.92
N ARG A 3 -31.28 -9.21 -39.09
CA ARG A 3 -29.83 -9.47 -39.23
C ARG A 3 -28.95 -8.43 -38.54
N PHE A 4 -29.40 -7.16 -38.49
CA PHE A 4 -28.70 -6.08 -37.80
C PHE A 4 -28.77 -6.26 -36.28
N GLN A 5 -29.94 -6.67 -35.76
CA GLN A 5 -30.10 -6.98 -34.33
C GLN A 5 -29.22 -8.15 -33.87
N ILE A 6 -29.07 -9.19 -34.69
CA ILE A 6 -28.18 -10.33 -34.37
C ILE A 6 -26.72 -9.87 -34.27
N ILE A 7 -26.25 -9.02 -35.19
CA ILE A 7 -24.88 -8.51 -35.17
C ILE A 7 -24.64 -7.65 -33.92
N VAL A 8 -25.60 -6.80 -33.54
CA VAL A 8 -25.52 -5.98 -32.33
C VAL A 8 -25.50 -6.85 -31.07
N CYS A 9 -26.35 -7.87 -30.99
CA CYS A 9 -26.35 -8.82 -29.86
C CYS A 9 -25.03 -9.60 -29.78
N PHE A 10 -24.48 -10.02 -30.92
CA PHE A 10 -23.21 -10.75 -30.96
C PHE A 10 -22.04 -9.86 -30.54
N ALA A 11 -22.00 -8.60 -30.99
CA ALA A 11 -21.00 -7.61 -30.57
C ALA A 11 -21.10 -7.30 -29.07
N ALA A 12 -22.32 -7.13 -28.53
CA ALA A 12 -22.54 -6.92 -27.11
C ALA A 12 -22.12 -8.14 -26.27
N PHE A 13 -22.39 -9.35 -26.76
CA PHE A 13 -21.97 -10.59 -26.12
C PHE A 13 -20.45 -10.72 -26.08
N THR A 14 -19.75 -10.41 -27.19
CA THR A 14 -18.29 -10.41 -27.20
C THR A 14 -17.67 -9.38 -26.25
N LEU A 15 -18.31 -8.22 -26.05
CA LEU A 15 -17.82 -7.21 -25.11
C LEU A 15 -17.89 -7.67 -23.65
N PHE A 16 -18.87 -8.50 -23.29
CA PHE A 16 -19.05 -9.00 -21.92
C PHE A 16 -18.17 -10.19 -21.55
N ILE A 17 -17.52 -10.84 -22.52
CA ILE A 17 -16.72 -12.07 -22.31
C ILE A 17 -15.23 -11.77 -22.25
N ILE A 18 -14.79 -10.57 -22.64
CA ILE A 18 -13.38 -10.20 -22.55
C ILE A 18 -13.03 -10.01 -21.06
N PRO A 19 -12.22 -10.90 -20.45
CA PRO A 19 -11.77 -10.68 -19.08
C PRO A 19 -10.95 -9.38 -19.04
N GLY A 20 -11.22 -8.53 -18.04
CA GLY A 20 -10.43 -7.32 -17.83
C GLY A 20 -8.95 -7.67 -17.68
N ILE A 21 -8.08 -6.93 -18.37
CA ILE A 21 -6.63 -7.06 -18.20
C ILE A 21 -6.30 -6.48 -16.82
N CYS A 22 -6.30 -7.32 -15.78
CA CYS A 22 -5.73 -6.97 -14.48
C CYS A 22 -4.21 -6.99 -14.62
N ARG A 23 -3.61 -5.84 -14.92
CA ARG A 23 -2.16 -5.66 -14.75
C ARG A 23 -1.86 -5.63 -13.26
N ALA A 24 -1.35 -6.73 -12.73
CA ALA A 24 -0.65 -6.71 -11.47
C ALA A 24 0.73 -6.09 -11.75
N ASP A 25 0.87 -4.78 -11.49
CA ASP A 25 2.18 -4.17 -11.40
C ASP A 25 2.84 -4.69 -10.11
N TYR A 26 4.01 -5.31 -10.26
CA TYR A 26 4.79 -5.80 -9.13
C TYR A 26 6.01 -4.89 -8.98
N ASP A 27 6.12 -4.23 -7.84
CA ASP A 27 7.32 -3.50 -7.47
C ASP A 27 8.35 -4.47 -6.90
N TYR A 28 9.39 -4.79 -7.68
CA TYR A 28 10.50 -5.64 -7.25
C TYR A 28 11.66 -4.79 -6.71
N ILE A 29 12.19 -5.17 -5.55
CA ILE A 29 13.39 -4.55 -4.97
C ILE A 29 14.63 -5.27 -5.52
N ASP A 30 15.28 -4.68 -6.53
CA ASP A 30 16.58 -5.17 -7.02
C ASP A 30 17.73 -4.66 -6.15
N ILE A 31 18.15 -5.50 -5.21
CA ILE A 31 19.22 -5.20 -4.26
C ILE A 31 20.60 -4.95 -4.90
N ASN A 32 20.81 -5.36 -6.15
CA ASN A 32 22.08 -5.21 -6.85
C ASN A 32 22.16 -3.94 -7.71
N ASN A 33 21.06 -3.19 -7.83
CA ASN A 33 21.01 -1.99 -8.66
C ASN A 33 21.53 -0.75 -7.88
N PRO A 34 22.68 -0.16 -8.26
CA PRO A 34 23.24 1.02 -7.58
C PRO A 34 22.41 2.30 -7.78
N PHE A 35 21.46 2.31 -8.72
CA PHE A 35 20.54 3.43 -8.97
C PHE A 35 19.10 3.12 -8.51
N LEU A 36 18.94 2.18 -7.57
CA LEU A 36 17.62 1.81 -7.08
C LEU A 36 16.89 3.03 -6.51
N ARG A 37 15.72 3.32 -7.09
CA ARG A 37 14.83 4.36 -6.58
C ARG A 37 14.27 3.89 -5.24
N LYS A 38 14.54 4.67 -4.19
CA LYS A 38 14.02 4.37 -2.85
C LYS A 38 12.50 4.29 -2.88
N ILE A 39 11.97 3.23 -2.28
CA ILE A 39 10.54 3.00 -2.15
C ILE A 39 10.03 3.86 -0.99
N PRO A 40 9.07 4.79 -1.23
CA PRO A 40 8.49 5.57 -0.15
C PRO A 40 7.68 4.66 0.78
N ILE A 41 7.86 4.80 2.09
CA ILE A 41 7.12 4.01 3.09
C ILE A 41 6.76 4.86 4.31
N ALA A 42 5.57 4.63 4.86
CA ALA A 42 5.11 5.23 6.10
C ALA A 42 5.07 4.20 7.23
N ILE A 43 5.74 4.52 8.33
CA ILE A 43 5.76 3.69 9.55
C ILE A 43 5.14 4.52 10.69
N PRO A 44 3.87 4.23 11.06
CA PRO A 44 3.23 4.89 12.20
C PRO A 44 3.79 4.37 13.53
N ILE A 45 3.43 5.05 14.61
CA ILE A 45 3.78 4.61 15.96
C ILE A 45 2.97 3.36 16.28
N PHE A 46 3.63 2.32 16.76
CA PHE A 46 2.97 1.06 17.04
C PHE A 46 1.93 1.18 18.13
N SER A 47 0.98 0.25 18.09
CA SER A 47 -0.16 0.16 18.97
C SER A 47 -0.31 -1.28 19.45
N SER A 48 -0.60 -1.47 20.74
CA SER A 48 -0.78 -2.80 21.31
C SER A 48 -2.16 -3.37 20.99
N LEU A 49 -2.21 -4.63 20.54
CA LEU A 49 -3.47 -5.34 20.23
C LEU A 49 -4.08 -6.03 21.46
N THR A 50 -3.28 -6.35 22.46
CA THR A 50 -3.67 -7.28 23.54
C THR A 50 -3.61 -6.63 24.92
N ASP A 51 -2.64 -5.76 25.17
CA ASP A 51 -2.45 -5.20 26.52
C ASP A 51 -2.08 -3.72 26.48
N ASN A 52 -2.89 -2.89 27.15
CA ASN A 52 -2.72 -1.44 27.22
C ASN A 52 -1.58 -1.03 28.17
N LYS A 53 -0.86 -2.01 28.76
CA LYS A 53 0.28 -1.79 29.67
C LYS A 53 1.58 -1.45 28.95
N ILE A 54 1.67 -1.69 27.64
CA ILE A 54 2.86 -1.31 26.86
C ILE A 54 2.94 0.21 26.82
N LYS A 55 3.99 0.78 27.41
CA LYS A 55 4.13 2.23 27.52
C LYS A 55 4.34 2.88 26.15
N LYS A 56 3.71 4.03 25.89
CA LYS A 56 3.87 4.79 24.63
C LYS A 56 5.34 5.01 24.20
N PRO A 57 6.32 5.26 25.11
CA PRO A 57 7.72 5.41 24.73
C PRO A 57 8.33 4.16 24.09
N ILE A 58 8.00 2.94 24.56
CA ILE A 58 8.57 1.72 23.98
C ILE A 58 8.00 1.47 22.58
N LEU A 59 6.71 1.75 22.37
CA LEU A 59 6.08 1.65 21.05
C LEU A 59 6.75 2.62 20.07
N LYS A 60 6.93 3.87 20.49
CA LYS A 60 7.61 4.89 19.68
C LYS A 60 9.07 4.52 19.37
N SER A 61 9.83 4.04 20.35
CA SER A 61 11.23 3.66 20.13
C SER A 61 11.34 2.48 19.16
N THR A 62 10.45 1.49 19.26
CA THR A 62 10.46 0.33 18.34
C THR A 62 10.06 0.73 16.92
N SER A 63 9.06 1.60 16.76
CA SER A 63 8.70 2.14 15.43
C SER A 63 9.84 2.96 14.82
N ASN A 64 10.56 3.74 15.64
CA ASN A 64 11.74 4.48 15.18
C ASN A 64 12.86 3.53 14.78
N LEU A 65 13.18 2.53 15.60
CA LEU A 65 14.21 1.55 15.29
C LEU A 65 13.92 0.80 13.98
N LEU A 66 12.67 0.41 13.73
CA LEU A 66 12.26 -0.18 12.45
C LEU A 66 12.51 0.80 11.29
N SER A 67 12.12 2.06 11.45
CA SER A 67 12.28 3.10 10.43
C SER A 67 13.75 3.31 10.08
N GLU A 68 14.59 3.47 11.10
CA GLU A 68 16.04 3.64 10.97
C GLU A 68 16.69 2.40 10.33
N THR A 69 16.27 1.19 10.72
CA THR A 69 16.79 -0.06 10.16
C THR A 69 16.45 -0.18 8.67
N LEU A 70 15.21 0.13 8.27
CA LEU A 70 14.80 0.09 6.87
C LEU A 70 15.45 1.19 6.05
N GLU A 71 15.61 2.39 6.60
CA GLU A 71 16.34 3.47 5.94
C GLU A 71 17.82 3.14 5.74
N PHE A 72 18.45 2.49 6.72
CA PHE A 72 19.84 2.03 6.66
C PHE A 72 20.08 1.06 5.50
N THR A 73 19.10 0.22 5.14
CA THR A 73 19.24 -0.68 3.96
C THR A 73 19.39 0.07 2.64
N GLY A 74 19.05 1.36 2.59
CA GLY A 74 19.09 2.15 1.37
C GLY A 74 17.91 1.95 0.43
N TYR A 75 17.05 0.95 0.65
CA TYR A 75 15.89 0.65 -0.21
C TYR A 75 14.69 1.55 0.02
N PHE A 76 14.55 2.11 1.22
CA PHE A 76 13.34 2.82 1.63
C PHE A 76 13.61 4.30 1.88
N LYS A 77 12.61 5.12 1.56
CA LYS A 77 12.53 6.53 1.94
C LYS A 77 11.39 6.68 2.94
N MET A 78 11.73 7.01 4.19
CA MET A 78 10.72 7.25 5.21
C MET A 78 9.92 8.50 4.87
N LEU A 79 8.60 8.37 4.88
CA LEU A 79 7.70 9.51 4.80
C LEU A 79 7.68 10.22 6.16
N ASP A 80 7.64 11.56 6.12
CA ASP A 80 7.48 12.36 7.33
C ASP A 80 6.13 12.03 7.99
N ARG A 81 6.16 11.69 9.29
CA ARG A 81 4.95 11.41 10.07
C ARG A 81 4.00 12.61 10.13
N GLY A 82 4.51 13.83 9.99
CA GLY A 82 3.69 15.04 9.88
C GLY A 82 2.91 15.15 8.57
N ALA A 83 3.30 14.39 7.54
CA ALA A 83 2.64 14.36 6.23
C ALA A 83 1.64 13.20 6.09
N PHE A 84 1.42 12.41 7.15
CA PHE A 84 0.53 11.27 7.07
C PHE A 84 -0.93 11.74 6.92
N LEU A 85 -1.67 11.04 6.06
CA LEU A 85 -3.10 11.23 5.88
C LEU A 85 -3.93 10.54 6.98
N ILE A 86 -3.25 9.95 7.97
CA ILE A 86 -3.80 9.26 9.15
C ILE A 86 -3.06 9.76 10.39
N ASP A 87 -3.69 9.66 11.57
CA ASP A 87 -3.01 9.97 12.83
C ASP A 87 -1.88 8.96 13.08
N PRO A 88 -0.60 9.39 13.13
CA PRO A 88 0.53 8.49 13.35
C PRO A 88 0.56 7.88 14.76
N ASP A 89 -0.09 8.51 15.74
CA ASP A 89 -0.17 8.02 17.13
C ASP A 89 -1.32 7.00 17.32
N GLN A 90 -2.27 6.95 16.39
CA GLN A 90 -3.43 6.05 16.42
C GLN A 90 -3.59 5.34 15.07
N PRO A 91 -2.62 4.49 14.67
CA PRO A 91 -2.72 3.81 13.39
C PRO A 91 -3.93 2.88 13.35
N PRO A 92 -4.50 2.67 12.15
CA PRO A 92 -5.52 1.67 11.94
C PRO A 92 -4.97 0.27 12.28
N LEU A 93 -5.60 -0.39 13.26
CA LEU A 93 -5.25 -1.76 13.67
C LEU A 93 -5.70 -2.84 12.68
N ILE A 94 -6.60 -2.48 11.77
CA ILE A 94 -7.22 -3.38 10.81
C ILE A 94 -7.15 -2.78 9.41
N THR A 95 -6.90 -3.66 8.44
CA THR A 95 -6.72 -3.30 7.03
C THR A 95 -7.91 -2.54 6.45
N GLN A 96 -9.15 -2.83 6.89
CA GLN A 96 -10.37 -2.17 6.38
C GLN A 96 -10.45 -0.68 6.71
N LYS A 97 -9.69 -0.20 7.69
CA LYS A 97 -9.63 1.22 8.07
C LYS A 97 -8.54 1.99 7.32
N ILE A 98 -7.75 1.31 6.48
CA ILE A 98 -6.73 1.93 5.64
C ILE A 98 -7.37 2.29 4.31
N ASN A 99 -7.37 3.58 3.96
CA ASN A 99 -7.71 4.01 2.61
C ASN A 99 -6.49 3.85 1.71
N PHE A 100 -6.45 2.78 0.91
CA PHE A 100 -5.32 2.51 0.01
C PHE A 100 -5.14 3.55 -1.09
N CYS A 101 -6.21 4.21 -1.53
CA CYS A 101 -6.13 5.25 -2.57
C CYS A 101 -5.30 6.47 -2.14
N ASN A 102 -5.06 6.64 -0.83
CA ASN A 102 -4.21 7.69 -0.29
C ASN A 102 -2.70 7.42 -0.50
N TRP A 103 -2.32 6.22 -0.97
CA TRP A 103 -0.94 5.74 -1.02
C TRP A 103 -0.53 5.18 -2.39
N VAL A 104 -1.36 5.37 -3.41
CA VAL A 104 -1.09 5.02 -4.82
C VAL A 104 -0.54 6.22 -5.56
#